data_AF-X0SPQ6-F1
#
_entry.id   AF-X0SPQ6-F1
#
_cell.length_a   1.000
_cell.length_b   1.000
_cell.length_c   1.000
_cell.angle_alpha   90.00
_cell.angle_beta   90.00
_cell.angle_gamma   90.00
#
_symmetry.space_group_name_H-M   'P 1'
#
loop_
_entity.id
_entity.type
_entity.pdbx_description
1 polymer ?
#
loop_
_entity_poly.entity_id
_entity_poly.type
_entity_poly.pdbx_seq_one_letter_code
_entity_poly.pdbx_strand_id
1 'polypeptide(L)'
;MSTESPLKDKMILAVDDEPDVLETLAELLDMCQVITKTRYEDAVVYLNNNSPDLAILDIMGVNGFDLLELCVAKKIDAVMLTAHAFSVESLKKSLDLGASAYLPKEKMADIVSFLEDVVTLEHQENWQRLFKRLGGFLNATFGGDWNKDLIEIGPFIVPE
;
A
#
# COMPACT_ATOMS: atom_id res chain seq x y z
N MET A 1 6.59 -2.28 -29.04
CA MET A 1 5.16 -2.21 -28.67
C MET A 1 5.13 -1.49 -27.34
N SER A 2 4.52 -0.33 -27.27
CA SER A 2 4.35 0.37 -25.98
C SER A 2 3.38 -0.47 -25.16
N THR A 3 3.89 -1.30 -24.26
CA THR A 3 3.04 -1.96 -23.27
C THR A 3 2.50 -0.87 -22.38
N GLU A 4 1.24 -0.48 -22.61
CA GLU A 4 0.53 0.43 -21.72
C GLU A 4 0.55 -0.16 -20.30
N SER A 5 0.70 0.71 -19.30
CA SER A 5 0.73 0.28 -17.90
C SER A 5 -0.55 -0.48 -17.55
N PRO A 6 -0.49 -1.59 -16.77
CA PRO A 6 -1.68 -2.28 -16.29
C PRO A 6 -2.54 -1.43 -15.33
N LEU A 7 -2.04 -0.26 -14.92
CA LEU A 7 -2.76 0.71 -14.10
C LEU A 7 -3.64 1.66 -14.93
N LYS A 8 -3.46 1.70 -16.25
CA LYS A 8 -4.20 2.63 -17.11
C LYS A 8 -5.71 2.49 -16.90
N ASP A 9 -6.37 3.64 -16.73
CA ASP A 9 -7.82 3.79 -16.49
C ASP A 9 -8.34 3.15 -15.19
N LYS A 10 -7.49 2.58 -14.33
CA LYS A 10 -7.91 2.04 -13.03
C LYS A 10 -8.39 3.14 -12.09
N MET A 11 -9.42 2.84 -11.31
CA MET A 11 -9.92 3.74 -10.28
C MET A 11 -9.18 3.49 -8.96
N ILE A 12 -8.38 4.46 -8.53
CA ILE A 12 -7.57 4.35 -7.31
C ILE A 12 -8.14 5.29 -6.26
N LEU A 13 -8.46 4.77 -5.08
CA LEU A 13 -8.77 5.58 -3.91
C LEU A 13 -7.47 5.90 -3.16
N ALA A 14 -7.12 7.17 -2.98
CA ALA A 14 -6.02 7.61 -2.14
C ALA A 14 -6.56 8.31 -0.89
N VAL A 15 -6.14 7.86 0.30
CA VAL A 15 -6.60 8.40 1.58
C VAL A 15 -5.42 8.78 2.47
N ASP A 16 -5.27 10.07 2.73
CA ASP A 16 -4.15 10.65 3.49
C ASP A 16 -4.59 12.02 4.02
N ASP A 17 -4.29 12.36 5.27
CA ASP A 17 -4.71 13.65 5.84
C ASP A 17 -3.89 14.84 5.30
N GLU A 18 -2.79 14.56 4.59
CA GLU A 18 -1.90 15.53 3.94
C GLU A 18 -2.31 15.76 2.46
N PRO A 19 -2.92 16.91 2.11
CA PRO A 19 -3.39 17.17 0.75
C PRO A 19 -2.29 17.19 -0.33
N ASP A 20 -1.07 17.56 0.04
CA ASP A 20 0.11 17.58 -0.82
C ASP A 20 0.59 16.17 -1.19
N VAL A 21 0.45 15.21 -0.26
CA VAL A 21 0.68 13.78 -0.57
C VAL A 21 -0.33 13.30 -1.60
N LEU A 22 -1.61 13.66 -1.43
CA LEU A 22 -2.67 13.29 -2.38
C LEU A 22 -2.47 13.93 -3.76
N GLU A 23 -2.05 15.19 -3.82
CA GLU A 23 -1.70 15.87 -5.08
C GLU A 23 -0.54 15.16 -5.78
N THR A 24 0.52 14.82 -5.05
CA THR A 24 1.67 14.09 -5.60
C THR A 24 1.27 12.70 -6.11
N LEU A 25 0.43 11.97 -5.37
CA LEU A 25 -0.09 10.68 -5.82
C LEU A 25 -0.90 10.81 -7.12
N ALA A 26 -1.73 11.85 -7.24
CA ALA A 26 -2.50 12.10 -8.45
C ALA A 26 -1.60 12.45 -9.65
N GLU A 27 -0.50 13.19 -9.44
CA GLU A 27 0.48 13.50 -10.48
C GLU A 27 1.25 12.24 -10.94
N LEU A 28 1.67 11.39 -9.99
CA LEU A 28 2.41 10.15 -10.31
C LEU A 28 1.53 9.09 -10.97
N LEU A 29 0.22 9.15 -10.73
CA LEU A 29 -0.78 8.20 -11.23
C LEU A 29 -1.69 8.87 -12.27
N ASP A 30 -1.14 9.76 -13.10
CA ASP A 30 -1.87 10.50 -14.14
C ASP A 30 -2.57 9.60 -15.17
N MET A 31 -2.11 8.35 -15.32
CA MET A 31 -2.73 7.32 -16.14
C MET A 31 -3.97 6.66 -15.50
N CYS A 32 -4.24 6.94 -14.23
CA CYS A 32 -5.33 6.37 -13.44
C CYS A 32 -6.43 7.39 -13.18
N GLN A 33 -7.60 6.92 -12.72
CA GLN A 33 -8.64 7.76 -12.12
C GLN A 33 -8.43 7.83 -10.61
N VAL A 34 -7.63 8.79 -10.14
CA VAL A 34 -7.34 8.95 -8.71
C VAL A 34 -8.46 9.73 -8.01
N ILE A 35 -9.08 9.09 -7.03
CA ILE A 35 -10.06 9.69 -6.13
C ILE A 35 -9.42 9.91 -4.78
N THR A 36 -9.38 11.15 -4.31
CA THR A 36 -8.69 11.53 -3.08
C THR A 36 -9.67 11.78 -1.94
N LYS A 37 -9.25 11.43 -0.71
CA LYS A 37 -9.99 11.68 0.54
C LYS A 37 -9.01 12.06 1.64
N THR A 38 -9.28 13.14 2.36
CA THR A 38 -8.42 13.59 3.47
C THR A 38 -8.89 13.12 4.85
N ARG A 39 -10.03 12.41 4.89
CA ARG A 39 -10.70 12.05 6.14
C ARG A 39 -11.23 10.63 6.07
N TYR A 40 -11.14 9.97 7.22
CA TYR A 40 -11.68 8.63 7.43
C TYR A 40 -13.16 8.53 7.03
N GLU A 41 -14.00 9.46 7.50
CA GLU A 41 -15.45 9.38 7.25
C GLU A 41 -15.78 9.45 5.75
N ASP A 42 -15.10 10.32 5.02
CA ASP A 42 -15.33 10.50 3.58
C ASP A 42 -14.84 9.28 2.78
N ALA A 43 -13.76 8.63 3.23
CA ALA A 43 -13.25 7.38 2.67
C ALA A 43 -14.21 6.22 2.92
N VAL A 44 -14.76 6.08 4.13
CA VAL A 44 -15.76 5.05 4.46
C VAL A 44 -17.03 5.24 3.61
N VAL A 45 -17.54 6.48 3.52
CA VAL A 45 -18.69 6.78 2.65
C VAL A 45 -18.39 6.41 1.20
N TYR A 46 -17.19 6.71 0.72
CA TYR A 46 -16.80 6.36 -0.64
C TYR A 46 -16.74 4.84 -0.85
N LEU A 47 -16.03 4.09 0.00
CA LEU A 47 -15.89 2.63 -0.08
C LEU A 47 -17.23 1.88 0.06
N ASN A 48 -18.20 2.48 0.75
CA ASN A 48 -19.54 1.91 0.86
C ASN A 48 -20.39 2.06 -0.41
N ASN A 49 -20.16 3.13 -1.17
CA ASN A 49 -20.96 3.46 -2.35
C ASN A 49 -20.26 3.13 -3.68
N ASN A 50 -18.96 2.85 -3.65
CA ASN A 50 -18.13 2.64 -4.84
C ASN A 50 -17.23 1.43 -4.64
N SER A 51 -16.61 0.98 -5.74
CA SER A 51 -15.67 -0.14 -5.74
C SER A 51 -14.45 0.25 -6.56
N PRO A 52 -13.48 0.97 -5.95
CA PRO A 52 -12.21 1.25 -6.61
C PRO A 52 -11.47 -0.06 -6.91
N ASP A 53 -10.62 -0.04 -7.93
CA ASP A 53 -9.75 -1.16 -8.27
C ASP A 53 -8.69 -1.40 -7.18
N LEU A 54 -8.22 -0.33 -6.53
CA LEU A 54 -7.19 -0.37 -5.50
C LEU A 54 -7.32 0.83 -4.57
N ALA A 55 -6.88 0.66 -3.32
CA ALA A 55 -6.76 1.75 -2.34
C ALA A 55 -5.30 1.97 -1.90
N ILE A 56 -4.92 3.22 -1.72
CA ILE A 56 -3.68 3.67 -1.08
C ILE A 56 -4.08 4.37 0.21
N LEU A 57 -3.59 3.90 1.34
CA LEU A 57 -4.04 4.31 2.67
C LEU A 57 -2.86 4.75 3.53
N ASP A 58 -2.88 5.98 4.05
CA ASP A 58 -2.04 6.31 5.21
C ASP A 58 -2.61 5.64 6.47
N ILE A 59 -1.72 5.33 7.40
CA ILE A 59 -2.05 4.69 8.67
C ILE A 59 -2.52 5.72 9.69
N MET A 60 -1.75 6.78 9.88
CA MET A 60 -2.07 7.82 10.84
C MET A 60 -2.88 8.93 10.17
N GLY A 61 -3.56 9.76 10.97
CA GLY A 61 -4.45 10.82 10.48
C GLY A 61 -5.82 10.33 9.98
N VAL A 62 -5.89 9.18 9.32
CA VAL A 62 -7.12 8.68 8.66
C VAL A 62 -7.60 7.31 9.14
N ASN A 63 -7.08 6.78 10.26
CA ASN A 63 -7.40 5.44 10.77
C ASN A 63 -7.20 4.34 9.71
N GLY A 64 -6.01 4.28 9.10
CA GLY A 64 -5.75 3.44 7.93
C GLY A 64 -5.97 1.94 8.14
N PHE A 65 -5.76 1.41 9.35
CA PHE A 65 -6.02 -0.01 9.62
C PHE A 65 -7.52 -0.35 9.54
N ASP A 66 -8.39 0.54 9.99
CA ASP A 66 -9.84 0.33 9.90
C ASP A 66 -10.30 0.43 8.43
N LEU A 67 -9.68 1.31 7.64
CA LEU A 67 -9.91 1.39 6.19
C LEU A 67 -9.40 0.14 5.47
N LEU A 68 -8.25 -0.41 5.89
CA LEU A 68 -7.69 -1.65 5.37
C LEU A 68 -8.65 -2.83 5.59
N GLU A 69 -9.15 -2.99 6.83
CA GLU A 69 -10.15 -4.03 7.14
C GLU A 69 -11.40 -3.90 6.25
N LEU A 70 -11.87 -2.68 6.02
CA LEU A 70 -13.01 -2.41 5.13
C LEU A 70 -12.70 -2.77 3.67
N CYS A 71 -11.52 -2.42 3.15
CA CYS A 71 -11.08 -2.78 1.81
C CYS A 71 -11.01 -4.30 1.65
N VAL A 72 -10.41 -5.01 2.60
CA VAL A 72 -10.25 -6.47 2.59
C VAL A 72 -11.61 -7.17 2.65
N ALA A 73 -12.52 -6.72 3.52
CA ALA A 73 -13.89 -7.21 3.58
C ALA A 73 -14.65 -7.03 2.24
N LYS A 74 -14.30 -6.00 1.49
CA LYS A 74 -14.85 -5.68 0.15
C LYS A 74 -14.05 -6.28 -1.00
N LYS A 75 -12.96 -7.02 -0.73
CA LYS A 75 -12.04 -7.60 -1.72
C LYS A 75 -11.39 -6.55 -2.63
N ILE A 76 -11.04 -5.41 -2.05
CA ILE A 76 -10.30 -4.33 -2.70
C ILE A 76 -8.84 -4.46 -2.25
N ASP A 77 -7.91 -4.54 -3.19
CA ASP A 77 -6.48 -4.51 -2.89
C ASP A 77 -6.10 -3.18 -2.23
N ALA A 78 -5.32 -3.23 -1.16
CA ALA A 78 -4.97 -2.06 -0.37
C ALA A 78 -3.47 -2.00 -0.10
N VAL A 79 -2.89 -0.84 -0.40
CA VAL A 79 -1.49 -0.52 -0.16
C VAL A 79 -1.40 0.48 0.97
N MET A 80 -0.62 0.14 2.00
CA MET A 80 -0.34 1.05 3.09
C MET A 80 0.83 1.95 2.70
N LEU A 81 0.66 3.27 2.77
CA LEU A 81 1.69 4.27 2.46
C LEU A 81 1.82 5.24 3.64
N THR A 82 2.87 5.11 4.44
CA THR A 82 3.01 5.89 5.68
C THR A 82 4.41 6.45 5.88
N ALA A 83 4.52 7.66 6.43
CA ALA A 83 5.81 8.19 6.90
C ALA A 83 6.01 7.86 8.38
N HIS A 84 5.01 8.17 9.19
CA HIS A 84 5.17 8.24 10.64
C HIS A 84 4.92 6.90 11.35
N ALA A 85 4.09 6.01 10.78
CA ALA A 85 3.81 4.70 11.36
C ALA A 85 4.75 3.61 10.82
N PHE A 86 5.92 4.00 10.30
CA PHE A 86 6.86 3.08 9.67
C PHE A 86 7.61 2.24 10.70
N SER A 87 7.10 1.03 10.99
CA SER A 87 7.65 0.12 12.02
C SER A 87 7.40 -1.35 11.67
N VAL A 88 8.16 -2.25 12.30
CA VAL A 88 7.96 -3.71 12.17
C VAL A 88 6.57 -4.12 12.65
N GLU A 89 6.07 -3.51 13.72
CA GLU A 89 4.73 -3.78 14.26
C GLU A 89 3.61 -3.39 13.26
N SER A 90 3.72 -2.20 12.66
CA SER A 90 2.77 -1.75 11.65
C SER A 90 2.84 -2.59 10.38
N LEU A 91 4.04 -3.01 9.96
CA LEU A 91 4.23 -3.92 8.83
C LEU A 91 3.55 -5.27 9.11
N LYS A 92 3.82 -5.87 10.28
CA LYS A 92 3.16 -7.11 10.74
C LYS A 92 1.65 -6.98 10.71
N LYS A 93 1.12 -5.93 11.35
CA LYS A 93 -0.32 -5.68 11.39
C LYS A 93 -0.91 -5.52 9.99
N SER A 94 -0.21 -4.84 9.08
CA SER A 94 -0.66 -4.68 7.69
C SER A 94 -0.73 -6.03 6.96
N LEU A 95 0.27 -6.89 7.14
CA LEU A 95 0.26 -8.25 6.59
C LEU A 95 -0.89 -9.09 7.15
N ASP A 96 -1.06 -9.09 8.47
CA ASP A 96 -2.09 -9.89 9.17
C ASP A 96 -3.51 -9.48 8.75
N LEU A 97 -3.72 -8.18 8.52
CA LEU A 97 -4.99 -7.64 8.06
C LEU A 97 -5.25 -7.86 6.56
N GLY A 98 -4.24 -8.28 5.79
CA GLY A 98 -4.38 -8.62 4.37
C GLY A 98 -4.03 -7.49 3.40
N ALA A 99 -3.15 -6.55 3.78
CA ALA A 99 -2.63 -5.55 2.86
C ALA A 99 -1.87 -6.19 1.69
N SER A 100 -1.98 -5.59 0.52
CA SER A 100 -1.29 -6.02 -0.69
C SER A 100 0.15 -5.48 -0.73
N ALA A 101 0.43 -4.35 -0.07
CA ALA A 101 1.78 -3.82 0.10
C ALA A 101 1.88 -2.86 1.29
N TYR A 102 3.10 -2.64 1.79
CA TYR A 102 3.42 -1.68 2.85
C TYR A 102 4.67 -0.88 2.45
N LEU A 103 4.51 0.43 2.30
CA LEU A 103 5.51 1.33 1.75
C LEU A 103 5.73 2.56 2.65
N PRO A 104 6.98 2.98 2.83
CA PRO A 104 7.28 4.28 3.41
C PRO A 104 6.94 5.41 2.41
N LYS A 105 6.49 6.59 2.86
CA LYS A 105 6.23 7.76 1.96
C LYS A 105 7.49 8.16 1.17
N GLU A 106 8.69 7.88 1.69
CA GLU A 106 9.98 8.07 1.01
C GLU A 106 10.12 7.24 -0.29
N LYS A 107 9.28 6.22 -0.48
CA LYS A 107 9.23 5.38 -1.69
C LYS A 107 8.08 5.72 -2.63
N MET A 108 7.37 6.83 -2.38
CA MET A 108 6.27 7.28 -3.21
C MET A 108 6.68 7.54 -4.67
N ALA A 109 7.91 8.00 -4.93
CA ALA A 109 8.40 8.18 -6.30
C ALA A 109 8.41 6.87 -7.13
N ASP A 110 8.47 5.72 -6.46
CA ASP A 110 8.45 4.39 -7.08
C ASP A 110 7.04 3.75 -7.04
N ILE A 111 6.00 4.48 -6.59
CA ILE A 111 4.66 3.94 -6.30
C ILE A 111 4.05 3.19 -7.49
N VAL A 112 4.21 3.72 -8.70
CA VAL A 112 3.71 3.11 -9.94
C VAL A 112 4.21 1.67 -10.06
N SER A 113 5.51 1.43 -9.87
CA SER A 113 6.11 0.11 -9.97
C SER A 113 5.63 -0.86 -8.89
N PHE A 114 5.20 -0.37 -7.73
CA PHE A 114 4.61 -1.21 -6.67
C PHE A 114 3.16 -1.55 -6.99
N LEU A 115 2.38 -0.58 -7.47
CA LEU A 115 0.99 -0.82 -7.84
C LEU A 115 0.88 -1.76 -9.04
N GLU A 116 1.78 -1.63 -10.04
CA GLU A 116 1.86 -2.56 -11.16
C GLU A 116 2.09 -3.99 -10.68
N ASP A 117 2.97 -4.20 -9.69
CA ASP A 117 3.22 -5.51 -9.11
C ASP A 117 1.98 -6.03 -8.35
N VAL A 118 1.28 -5.16 -7.60
CA VAL A 118 0.03 -5.52 -6.90
C VAL A 118 -1.04 -6.01 -7.87
N VAL A 119 -1.20 -5.36 -9.02
CA VAL A 119 -2.26 -5.72 -9.99
C VAL A 119 -1.88 -6.85 -10.94
N THR A 120 -0.59 -7.21 -11.04
CA THR A 120 -0.12 -8.23 -11.99
C THR A 120 0.37 -9.52 -11.36
N LEU A 121 0.85 -9.48 -10.12
CA LEU A 121 1.45 -10.62 -9.45
C LEU A 121 0.46 -11.27 -8.48
N GLU A 122 0.65 -12.56 -8.22
CA GLU A 122 -0.03 -13.20 -7.10
C GLU A 122 0.49 -12.62 -5.77
N HIS A 123 -0.38 -12.62 -4.75
CA HIS A 123 -0.13 -11.96 -3.47
C HIS A 123 1.23 -12.33 -2.84
N GLN A 124 1.61 -13.61 -2.85
CA GLN A 124 2.88 -14.06 -2.28
C GLN A 124 4.10 -13.57 -3.09
N GLU A 125 4.02 -13.58 -4.42
CA GLU A 125 5.08 -13.11 -5.30
C GLU A 125 5.28 -11.59 -5.18
N ASN A 126 4.18 -10.84 -5.06
CA ASN A 126 4.21 -9.41 -4.83
C ASN A 126 5.00 -9.05 -3.55
N TRP A 127 4.70 -9.71 -2.44
CA TRP A 127 5.42 -9.48 -1.18
C TRP A 127 6.90 -9.85 -1.25
N GLN A 128 7.26 -10.96 -1.91
CA GLN A 128 8.66 -11.32 -2.13
C GLN A 128 9.40 -10.24 -2.95
N ARG A 129 8.77 -9.71 -4.00
CA ARG A 129 9.34 -8.66 -4.84
C ARG A 129 9.46 -7.34 -4.09
N LEU A 130 8.47 -6.99 -3.27
CA LEU A 130 8.50 -5.82 -2.39
C LEU A 130 9.68 -5.92 -1.41
N PHE A 131 9.81 -7.03 -0.68
CA PHE A 131 10.93 -7.22 0.26
C PHE A 131 12.28 -7.22 -0.45
N LYS A 132 12.37 -7.76 -1.66
CA LYS A 132 13.61 -7.68 -2.44
C LYS A 132 13.97 -6.23 -2.83
N ARG A 133 12.98 -5.40 -3.18
CA ARG A 133 13.20 -3.97 -3.53
C ARG A 133 13.50 -3.12 -2.31
N LEU A 134 12.81 -3.37 -1.20
CA LEU A 134 12.91 -2.57 0.01
C LEU A 134 13.88 -3.13 1.05
N GLY A 135 14.44 -4.33 0.87
CA GLY A 135 15.24 -5.02 1.88
C GLY A 135 16.39 -4.19 2.43
N GLY A 136 17.13 -3.47 1.58
CA GLY A 136 18.18 -2.55 2.03
C GLY A 136 17.64 -1.38 2.88
N PHE A 137 16.48 -0.84 2.53
CA PHE A 137 15.81 0.20 3.30
C PHE A 137 15.27 -0.34 4.63
N LEU A 138 14.60 -1.49 4.60
CA LEU A 138 14.06 -2.15 5.80
C LEU A 138 15.18 -2.54 6.77
N ASN A 139 16.29 -3.08 6.28
CA ASN A 139 17.46 -3.39 7.10
C ASN A 139 18.08 -2.14 7.73
N ALA A 140 18.13 -1.02 7.00
CA ALA A 140 18.64 0.23 7.52
C ALA A 140 17.71 0.86 8.57
N THR A 141 16.40 0.74 8.39
CA THR A 141 15.39 1.38 9.25
C THR A 141 15.03 0.55 10.47
N PHE A 142 14.89 -0.78 10.31
CA PHE A 142 14.47 -1.70 11.37
C PHE A 142 15.63 -2.49 11.99
N GLY A 143 16.82 -2.43 11.40
CA GLY A 143 17.99 -3.22 11.79
C GLY A 143 17.98 -4.62 11.18
N GLY A 144 19.14 -5.23 10.94
CA GLY A 144 19.28 -6.42 10.08
C GLY A 144 18.57 -7.72 10.50
N ASP A 145 17.91 -7.76 11.65
CA ASP A 145 17.21 -8.94 12.19
C ASP A 145 15.67 -8.80 12.19
N TRP A 146 15.13 -7.72 11.63
CA TRP A 146 13.69 -7.40 11.64
C TRP A 146 12.79 -8.46 10.99
N ASN A 147 13.35 -9.27 10.08
CA ASN A 147 12.64 -10.33 9.37
C ASN A 147 12.41 -11.59 10.23
N LYS A 148 13.24 -11.84 11.25
CA LYS A 148 13.07 -12.99 12.18
C LYS A 148 11.70 -12.97 12.83
N ASP A 149 11.27 -11.77 13.18
CA ASP A 149 9.99 -11.48 13.81
C ASP A 149 8.78 -11.73 12.89
N LEU A 150 8.97 -11.77 11.57
CA LEU A 150 7.92 -12.04 10.58
C LEU A 150 7.81 -13.53 10.19
N ILE A 151 8.92 -14.27 10.29
CA ILE A 151 8.99 -15.71 9.99
C ILE A 151 8.06 -16.53 10.89
N GLU A 152 7.75 -16.04 12.10
CA GLU A 152 6.90 -16.76 13.07
C GLU A 152 5.40 -16.77 12.73
N ILE A 153 4.92 -15.91 11.80
CA ILE A 153 3.49 -15.60 11.65
C ILE A 153 2.87 -16.19 10.35
N GLY A 154 3.68 -16.58 9.37
CA GLY A 154 3.15 -17.19 8.13
C GLY A 154 4.20 -17.51 7.07
N PRO A 155 3.83 -18.19 5.97
CA PRO A 155 4.75 -18.75 4.98
C PRO A 155 5.35 -17.70 4.01
N PHE A 156 5.45 -16.45 4.43
CA PHE A 156 6.14 -15.43 3.65
C PHE A 156 7.64 -15.71 3.74
N ILE A 157 8.22 -16.13 2.61
CA ILE A 157 9.68 -16.23 2.48
C ILE A 157 10.19 -14.79 2.40
N VAL A 158 10.42 -14.18 3.56
CA VAL A 158 11.22 -12.95 3.63
C VAL A 158 12.65 -13.37 3.26
N PRO A 159 13.27 -12.76 2.23
CA PRO A 159 14.63 -13.14 1.85
C PRO A 159 15.59 -12.94 3.03
N GLU A 160 16.52 -13.89 3.19
CA GLU A 160 17.59 -13.85 4.21
C GLU A 160 18.43 -12.58 4.14
#